data_AF-A0A7H0GUZ1-F1
#
_entry.id   AF-A0A7H0GUZ1-F1
#
_cell.length_a   1.000
_cell.length_b   1.000
_cell.length_c   1.000
_cell.angle_alpha   90.00
_cell.angle_beta   90.00
_cell.angle_gamma   90.00
#
_symmetry.space_group_name_H-M   'P 1'
#
loop_
_entity.id
_entity.type
_entity.pdbx_description
1 polymer ?
#
loop_
_entity_poly.entity_id
_entity_poly.type
_entity_poly.pdbx_seq_one_letter_code
_entity_poly.pdbx_strand_id
1 'polypeptide(L)'
;MQAFAIEVNEEFNYVNEHQIPVHVEHTALLRLGRELPPGEQQRLARALPFLGEEAFATSLWSAEFHALVYSPLMDYTQELYREKTTGIAIPFGGYHNIIAADPAVQAGKYAQRRFRGMDEAFLRRFGAEFAFGGQISSADFQENLRWLRSQLPATIPIFFLNGAEIEVPGSAETGAAQRHAQMNQALAEFVATADNCFLIDVRDFVRTPADVTNNLRHYQRAHYRTLAQRLAEALGAWQGRQLPRSAWTDLRAQVASRLPSKLRNAWEKIQK
;
A
#
# COMPACT_ATOMS: atom_id res chain seq x y z
N MET A 1 -16.42 -4.91 -5.59
CA MET A 1 -16.25 -6.10 -6.45
C MET A 1 -17.35 -7.13 -6.33
N GLN A 2 -18.05 -7.28 -5.18
CA GLN A 2 -19.14 -8.26 -4.98
C GLN A 2 -20.28 -8.27 -6.01
N ALA A 3 -20.45 -7.21 -6.80
CA ALA A 3 -21.43 -7.15 -7.89
C ALA A 3 -20.95 -7.83 -9.18
N PHE A 4 -19.68 -8.25 -9.26
CA PHE A 4 -19.05 -8.95 -10.38
C PHE A 4 -18.71 -10.39 -9.96
N ALA A 5 -18.78 -11.33 -10.91
CA ALA A 5 -18.43 -12.74 -10.67
C ALA A 5 -16.90 -12.93 -10.60
N ILE A 6 -16.26 -12.41 -9.55
CA ILE A 6 -14.81 -12.41 -9.34
C ILE A 6 -14.54 -12.74 -7.87
N GLU A 7 -13.62 -13.68 -7.65
CA GLU A 7 -13.04 -13.94 -6.33
C GLU A 7 -11.90 -12.97 -6.07
N VAL A 8 -11.87 -12.36 -4.89
CA VAL A 8 -10.86 -11.37 -4.50
C VAL A 8 -10.17 -11.87 -3.24
N ASN A 9 -8.86 -12.11 -3.36
CA ASN A 9 -7.97 -12.35 -2.23
C ASN A 9 -7.29 -11.02 -1.88
N GLU A 10 -7.45 -10.58 -0.65
CA GLU A 10 -6.98 -9.28 -0.19
C GLU A 10 -5.78 -9.47 0.74
N GLU A 11 -4.70 -8.72 0.47
CA GLU A 11 -3.55 -8.60 1.37
C GLU A 11 -3.36 -7.11 1.66
N PHE A 12 -3.86 -6.69 2.82
CA PHE A 12 -3.75 -5.31 3.31
C PHE A 12 -2.69 -5.21 4.40
N ASN A 13 -2.39 -3.98 4.78
CA ASN A 13 -1.64 -3.73 6.00
C ASN A 13 -2.36 -4.36 7.21
N TYR A 14 -1.57 -4.82 8.17
CA TYR A 14 -2.08 -5.41 9.42
C TYR A 14 -1.41 -4.76 10.62
N VAL A 15 -1.90 -5.04 11.83
CA VAL A 15 -1.26 -4.61 13.08
C VAL A 15 -0.52 -5.81 13.66
N ASN A 16 0.78 -5.70 13.81
CA ASN A 16 1.62 -6.80 14.27
C ASN A 16 1.56 -7.01 15.80
N GLU A 17 2.29 -7.99 16.30
CA GLU A 17 2.43 -8.36 17.71
C GLU A 17 2.94 -7.21 18.60
N HIS A 18 3.61 -6.23 17.99
CA HIS A 18 4.11 -5.00 18.62
C HIS A 18 3.12 -3.83 18.56
N GLN A 19 1.89 -4.05 18.08
CA GLN A 19 0.86 -3.02 17.90
C GLN A 19 1.22 -1.95 16.84
N ILE A 20 2.08 -2.30 15.89
CA ILE A 20 2.54 -1.38 14.84
C ILE A 20 1.86 -1.77 13.52
N PRO A 21 1.28 -0.81 12.77
CA PRO A 21 0.82 -1.06 11.41
C PRO A 21 1.99 -1.42 10.49
N VAL A 22 1.90 -2.58 9.84
CA VAL A 22 2.91 -3.10 8.91
C VAL A 22 2.37 -3.04 7.50
N HIS A 23 3.18 -2.48 6.61
CA HIS A 23 2.90 -2.38 5.18
C HIS A 23 3.84 -3.32 4.43
N VAL A 24 3.33 -4.50 4.06
CA VAL A 24 4.09 -5.54 3.33
C VAL A 24 4.19 -5.25 1.84
N GLU A 25 3.34 -4.35 1.34
CA GLU A 25 3.17 -4.07 -0.07
C GLU A 25 4.31 -3.24 -0.68
N HIS A 26 5.14 -2.56 0.12
CA HIS A 26 6.24 -1.73 -0.41
C HIS A 26 7.20 -2.60 -1.23
N THR A 27 7.52 -2.19 -2.47
CA THR A 27 8.30 -3.07 -3.39
C THR A 27 9.66 -3.51 -2.85
N ALA A 28 10.37 -2.63 -2.15
CA ALA A 28 11.61 -2.98 -1.45
C ALA A 28 11.42 -4.14 -0.46
N LEU A 29 10.33 -4.15 0.34
CA LEU A 29 10.08 -5.23 1.29
C LEU A 29 9.65 -6.53 0.59
N LEU A 30 8.81 -6.45 -0.45
CA LEU A 30 8.47 -7.60 -1.29
C LEU A 30 9.71 -8.27 -1.88
N ARG A 31 10.66 -7.45 -2.36
CA ARG A 31 11.94 -7.92 -2.88
C ARG A 31 12.78 -8.60 -1.82
N LEU A 32 12.90 -8.03 -0.64
CA LEU A 32 13.61 -8.66 0.48
C LEU A 32 12.98 -9.99 0.89
N GLY A 33 11.64 -10.07 0.96
CA GLY A 33 10.93 -11.33 1.28
C GLY A 33 11.12 -12.42 0.23
N ARG A 34 11.43 -12.04 -1.02
CA ARG A 34 11.69 -12.98 -2.11
C ARG A 34 13.15 -13.38 -2.24
N GLU A 35 14.08 -12.45 -2.02
CA GLU A 35 15.51 -12.61 -2.33
C GLU A 35 16.36 -12.97 -1.10
N LEU A 36 15.98 -12.54 0.10
CA LEU A 36 16.77 -12.84 1.30
C LEU A 36 16.60 -14.30 1.74
N PRO A 37 17.65 -14.94 2.27
CA PRO A 37 17.52 -16.23 2.94
C PRO A 37 16.54 -16.15 4.14
N PRO A 38 15.76 -17.20 4.44
CA PRO A 38 14.80 -17.19 5.55
C PRO A 38 15.39 -16.80 6.91
N GLY A 39 16.64 -17.19 7.19
CA GLY A 39 17.33 -16.79 8.42
C GLY A 39 17.55 -15.28 8.54
N GLU A 40 17.79 -14.61 7.43
CA GLU A 40 18.00 -13.15 7.39
C GLU A 40 16.66 -12.40 7.51
N GLN A 41 15.62 -12.92 6.87
CA GLN A 41 14.24 -12.43 7.06
C GLN A 41 13.85 -12.51 8.54
N GLN A 42 14.08 -13.66 9.19
CA GLN A 42 13.80 -13.84 10.61
C GLN A 42 14.65 -12.94 11.51
N ARG A 43 15.92 -12.71 11.17
CA ARG A 43 16.79 -11.75 11.88
C ARG A 43 16.18 -10.35 11.85
N LEU A 44 15.81 -9.87 10.66
CA LEU A 44 15.24 -8.53 10.48
C LEU A 44 13.89 -8.40 11.21
N ALA A 45 12.99 -9.37 11.05
CA ALA A 45 11.69 -9.39 11.71
C ALA A 45 11.80 -9.29 13.24
N ARG A 46 12.77 -9.99 13.84
CA ARG A 46 13.02 -9.94 15.30
C ARG A 46 13.73 -8.68 15.76
N ALA A 47 14.65 -8.16 14.94
CA ALA A 47 15.46 -7.00 15.29
C ALA A 47 14.70 -5.67 15.17
N LEU A 48 13.70 -5.62 14.28
CA LEU A 48 12.93 -4.43 13.91
C LEU A 48 11.46 -4.61 14.30
N PRO A 49 11.01 -4.06 15.45
CA PRO A 49 9.64 -4.24 15.96
C PRO A 49 8.55 -3.80 14.98
N PHE A 50 8.86 -2.88 14.08
CA PHE A 50 7.93 -2.37 13.07
C PHE A 50 7.75 -3.29 11.84
N LEU A 51 8.56 -4.35 11.72
CA LEU A 51 8.31 -5.42 10.75
C LEU A 51 7.41 -6.48 11.41
N GLY A 52 7.86 -7.07 12.51
CA GLY A 52 7.20 -8.21 13.15
C GLY A 52 7.36 -9.51 12.36
N GLU A 53 6.91 -10.62 12.95
CA GLU A 53 7.18 -11.98 12.44
C GLU A 53 6.62 -12.26 11.03
N GLU A 54 5.49 -11.64 10.69
CA GLU A 54 4.77 -11.89 9.43
C GLU A 54 5.20 -10.96 8.28
N ALA A 55 6.17 -10.06 8.48
CA ALA A 55 6.51 -9.00 7.51
C ALA A 55 6.97 -9.50 6.13
N PHE A 56 7.48 -10.74 6.07
CA PHE A 56 7.95 -11.39 4.85
C PHE A 56 7.01 -12.51 4.36
N ALA A 57 5.89 -12.74 5.05
CA ALA A 57 4.95 -13.82 4.80
C ALA A 57 3.84 -13.42 3.81
N THR A 58 4.22 -12.82 2.68
CA THR A 58 3.25 -12.41 1.66
C THR A 58 2.68 -13.61 0.88
N SER A 59 1.38 -13.58 0.60
CA SER A 59 0.70 -14.59 -0.20
C SER A 59 0.97 -14.44 -1.69
N LEU A 60 1.51 -13.29 -2.12
CA LEU A 60 1.80 -12.96 -3.53
C LEU A 60 2.62 -14.04 -4.25
N TRP A 61 3.50 -14.73 -3.53
CA TRP A 61 4.42 -15.71 -4.10
C TRP A 61 3.88 -17.15 -4.13
N SER A 62 2.81 -17.42 -3.39
CA SER A 62 2.23 -18.75 -3.23
C SER A 62 0.78 -18.86 -3.69
N ALA A 63 0.10 -17.73 -3.86
CA ALA A 63 -1.30 -17.70 -4.26
C ALA A 63 -1.44 -17.97 -5.77
N GLU A 64 -2.47 -18.75 -6.12
CA GLU A 64 -2.93 -18.86 -7.50
C GLU A 64 -3.91 -17.73 -7.80
N PHE A 65 -3.56 -16.86 -8.74
CA PHE A 65 -4.41 -15.76 -9.19
C PHE A 65 -4.25 -15.52 -10.68
N HIS A 66 -5.29 -14.94 -11.28
CA HIS A 66 -5.34 -14.68 -12.72
C HIS A 66 -5.04 -13.23 -13.07
N ALA A 67 -4.97 -12.34 -12.07
CA ALA A 67 -4.62 -10.94 -12.20
C ALA A 67 -4.12 -10.43 -10.85
N LEU A 68 -3.13 -9.55 -10.86
CA LEU A 68 -2.68 -8.82 -9.67
C LEU A 68 -3.26 -7.41 -9.70
N VAL A 69 -3.79 -6.95 -8.57
CA VAL A 69 -4.16 -5.55 -8.36
C VAL A 69 -3.21 -4.99 -7.31
N TYR A 70 -2.43 -3.98 -7.67
CA TYR A 70 -1.31 -3.52 -6.84
C TYR A 70 -1.35 -2.00 -6.63
N SER A 71 -1.23 -1.59 -5.37
CA SER A 71 -1.22 -0.19 -4.94
C SER A 71 0.19 0.18 -4.43
N PRO A 72 0.99 0.96 -5.17
CA PRO A 72 2.36 1.32 -4.79
C PRO A 72 2.42 2.50 -3.80
N LEU A 73 1.33 2.84 -3.11
CA LEU A 73 1.26 4.06 -2.30
C LEU A 73 2.30 4.11 -1.16
N MET A 74 2.73 2.95 -0.67
CA MET A 74 3.76 2.91 0.37
C MET A 74 5.16 3.14 -0.18
N ASP A 75 5.45 2.78 -1.44
CA ASP A 75 6.65 3.24 -2.16
C ASP A 75 6.68 4.77 -2.30
N TYR A 76 5.52 5.40 -2.41
CA TYR A 76 5.46 6.86 -2.51
C TYR A 76 5.76 7.52 -1.16
N THR A 77 5.48 6.80 -0.07
CA THR A 77 5.32 7.38 1.26
C THR A 77 6.48 7.05 2.18
N GLN A 78 6.84 5.78 2.35
CA GLN A 78 7.79 5.36 3.37
C GLN A 78 9.22 5.74 3.01
N GLU A 79 10.00 6.06 4.03
CA GLU A 79 11.42 6.21 3.89
C GLU A 79 12.11 4.85 3.97
N LEU A 80 13.26 4.77 3.28
CA LEU A 80 14.15 3.64 3.32
C LEU A 80 15.26 3.93 4.34
N TYR A 81 15.45 3.00 5.26
CA TYR A 81 16.54 3.01 6.22
C TYR A 81 17.52 1.90 5.86
N ARG A 82 18.77 2.26 5.60
CA ARG A 82 19.79 1.33 5.14
C ARG A 82 20.64 0.85 6.30
N GLU A 83 20.62 -0.45 6.58
CA GLU A 83 21.51 -1.07 7.56
C GLU A 83 22.96 -0.90 7.10
N LYS A 84 23.83 -0.32 7.96
CA LYS A 84 25.19 0.05 7.59
C LYS A 84 26.09 -1.16 7.30
N THR A 85 25.84 -2.28 7.96
CA THR A 85 26.66 -3.49 7.89
C THR A 85 26.39 -4.33 6.65
N THR A 86 25.12 -4.45 6.26
CA THR A 86 24.68 -5.32 5.15
C THR A 86 24.30 -4.53 3.89
N GLY A 87 24.01 -3.22 4.03
CA GLY A 87 23.46 -2.41 2.96
C GLY A 87 21.97 -2.66 2.68
N ILE A 88 21.28 -3.52 3.45
CA ILE A 88 19.85 -3.80 3.28
C ILE A 88 19.03 -2.55 3.58
N ALA A 89 18.10 -2.20 2.71
CA ALA A 89 17.20 -1.05 2.86
C ALA A 89 15.81 -1.50 3.29
N ILE A 90 15.36 -1.06 4.47
CA ILE A 90 14.06 -1.40 5.05
C ILE A 90 13.11 -0.21 4.98
N PRO A 91 11.91 -0.35 4.42
CA PRO A 91 10.92 0.71 4.42
C PRO A 91 10.24 0.84 5.78
N PHE A 92 10.15 2.07 6.30
CA PHE A 92 9.38 2.37 7.51
C PHE A 92 9.01 3.86 7.55
N GLY A 93 7.93 4.21 8.27
CA GLY A 93 7.55 5.60 8.50
C GLY A 93 6.65 6.18 7.40
N GLY A 94 6.94 7.41 6.99
CA GLY A 94 6.12 8.22 6.10
C GLY A 94 6.24 9.72 6.38
N TYR A 95 6.95 10.44 5.51
CA TYR A 95 7.23 11.87 5.58
C TYR A 95 7.92 12.30 6.90
N HIS A 96 8.72 11.42 7.51
CA HIS A 96 9.40 11.68 8.77
C HIS A 96 10.69 10.86 8.94
N ASN A 97 11.83 11.54 9.11
CA ASN A 97 13.11 10.91 9.41
C ASN A 97 13.22 10.58 10.91
N ILE A 98 13.06 9.30 11.27
CA ILE A 98 13.09 8.88 12.69
C ILE A 98 14.48 8.93 13.31
N ILE A 99 15.55 8.94 12.50
CA ILE A 99 16.94 9.00 12.97
C ILE A 99 17.32 10.43 13.34
N ALA A 100 16.77 11.43 12.63
CA ALA A 100 17.01 12.84 12.93
C ALA A 100 16.13 13.37 14.07
N ALA A 101 15.07 12.64 14.44
CA ALA A 101 14.20 13.01 15.56
C ALA A 101 14.89 12.76 16.90
N ASP A 102 14.57 13.58 17.91
CA ASP A 102 14.98 13.29 19.29
C ASP A 102 14.41 11.93 19.75
N PRO A 103 15.25 10.97 20.17
CA PRO A 103 14.80 9.62 20.52
C PRO A 103 13.77 9.58 21.66
N ALA A 104 13.92 10.43 22.68
CA ALA A 104 13.03 10.42 23.84
C ALA A 104 11.64 10.97 23.46
N VAL A 105 11.61 12.10 22.72
CA VAL A 105 10.36 12.68 22.21
C VAL A 105 9.66 11.72 21.26
N GLN A 106 10.40 11.08 20.36
CA GLN A 106 9.82 10.15 19.39
C GLN A 106 9.31 8.86 20.06
N ALA A 107 10.02 8.31 21.04
CA ALA A 107 9.55 7.20 21.86
C ALA A 107 8.26 7.57 22.61
N GLY A 108 8.15 8.79 23.14
CA GLY A 108 6.92 9.30 23.76
C GLY A 108 5.71 9.28 22.81
N LYS A 109 5.90 9.70 21.55
CA LYS A 109 4.83 9.63 20.52
C LYS A 109 4.44 8.18 20.21
N TYR A 110 5.39 7.27 20.14
CA TYR A 110 5.11 5.85 19.91
C TYR A 110 4.40 5.20 21.10
N ALA A 111 4.76 5.56 22.33
CA ALA A 111 4.06 5.11 23.53
C ALA A 111 2.59 5.58 23.58
N GLN A 112 2.30 6.82 23.16
CA GLN A 112 0.91 7.31 23.03
C GLN A 112 0.09 6.48 22.03
N ARG A 113 0.75 5.95 20.98
CA ARG A 113 0.16 5.03 19.99
C ARG A 113 0.16 3.57 20.44
N ARG A 114 0.71 3.27 21.63
CA ARG A 114 0.84 1.93 22.23
C ARG A 114 1.77 0.99 21.45
N PHE A 115 2.68 1.53 20.65
CA PHE A 115 3.68 0.74 19.94
C PHE A 115 4.68 0.15 20.93
N ARG A 116 4.95 -1.15 20.81
CA ARG A 116 5.85 -1.90 21.69
C ARG A 116 7.21 -2.05 21.02
N GLY A 117 8.29 -2.03 21.80
CA GLY A 117 9.66 -2.15 21.30
C GLY A 117 10.20 -0.92 20.55
N MET A 118 9.40 0.12 20.34
CA MET A 118 9.79 1.40 19.73
C MET A 118 10.21 2.44 20.78
N ASP A 119 11.00 2.01 21.77
CA ASP A 119 11.46 2.86 22.87
C ASP A 119 12.72 3.67 22.52
N GLU A 120 13.17 4.49 23.46
CA GLU A 120 14.35 5.35 23.26
C GLU A 120 15.62 4.52 22.97
N ALA A 121 15.79 3.38 23.64
CA ALA A 121 16.95 2.52 23.45
C ALA A 121 16.96 1.91 22.04
N PHE A 122 15.81 1.46 21.55
CA PHE A 122 15.63 1.04 20.18
C PHE A 122 16.00 2.15 19.19
N LEU A 123 15.47 3.37 19.36
CA LEU A 123 15.71 4.46 18.42
C LEU A 123 17.18 4.89 18.38
N ARG A 124 17.86 4.91 19.54
CA ARG A 124 19.30 5.18 19.60
C ARG A 124 20.11 4.10 18.88
N ARG A 125 19.79 2.81 19.12
CA ARG A 125 20.43 1.69 18.44
C ARG A 125 20.18 1.77 16.93
N PHE A 126 18.95 1.99 16.52
CA PHE A 126 18.56 2.10 15.12
C PHE A 126 19.32 3.23 14.41
N GLY A 127 19.46 4.42 15.00
CA GLY A 127 20.27 5.50 14.44
C GLY A 127 21.78 5.17 14.35
N ALA A 128 22.29 4.34 15.27
CA ALA A 128 23.67 3.86 15.22
C ALA A 128 23.89 2.82 14.11
N GLU A 129 22.93 1.94 13.86
CA GLU A 129 23.04 0.80 12.93
C GLU A 129 22.55 1.12 11.52
N PHE A 130 21.66 2.11 11.35
CA PHE A 130 21.04 2.46 10.08
C PHE A 130 21.39 3.88 9.63
N ALA A 131 21.37 4.08 8.32
CA ALA A 131 21.47 5.38 7.67
C ALA A 131 20.13 5.75 7.02
N PHE A 132 19.78 7.03 7.10
CA PHE A 132 18.57 7.55 6.44
C PHE A 132 18.80 7.63 4.93
N GLY A 133 18.00 6.88 4.16
CA GLY A 133 18.06 6.86 2.69
C GLY A 133 17.04 7.77 2.01
N GLY A 134 16.13 8.40 2.76
CA GLY A 134 14.99 9.11 2.19
C GLY A 134 13.95 8.16 1.58
N GLN A 135 12.96 8.71 0.89
CA GLN A 135 11.99 7.91 0.14
C GLN A 135 12.64 7.34 -1.13
N ILE A 136 12.15 6.20 -1.64
CA ILE A 136 12.68 5.55 -2.85
C ILE A 136 12.72 6.53 -4.04
N SER A 137 13.79 6.49 -4.84
CA SER A 137 13.86 7.33 -6.05
C SER A 137 12.90 6.83 -7.12
N SER A 138 12.49 7.69 -8.05
CA SER A 138 11.66 7.28 -9.21
C SER A 138 12.32 6.17 -10.03
N ALA A 139 13.65 6.24 -10.19
CA ALA A 139 14.42 5.25 -10.92
C ALA A 139 14.44 3.89 -10.21
N ASP A 140 14.71 3.88 -8.89
CA ASP A 140 14.70 2.65 -8.10
C ASP A 140 13.29 2.06 -8.01
N PHE A 141 12.26 2.90 -7.98
CA PHE A 141 10.88 2.45 -8.03
C PHE A 141 10.56 1.77 -9.36
N GLN A 142 10.93 2.37 -10.50
CA GLN A 142 10.76 1.73 -11.81
C GLN A 142 11.56 0.43 -11.94
N GLU A 143 12.78 0.37 -11.38
CA GLU A 143 13.56 -0.88 -11.28
C GLU A 143 12.81 -1.94 -10.49
N ASN A 144 12.25 -1.59 -9.34
CA ASN A 144 11.47 -2.51 -8.53
C ASN A 144 10.17 -2.95 -9.20
N LEU A 145 9.52 -2.08 -9.97
CA LEU A 145 8.35 -2.44 -10.78
C LEU A 145 8.71 -3.43 -11.90
N ARG A 146 9.84 -3.20 -12.60
CA ARG A 146 10.38 -4.14 -13.59
C ARG A 146 10.71 -5.49 -12.95
N TRP A 147 11.34 -5.46 -11.78
CA TRP A 147 11.58 -6.66 -10.99
C TRP A 147 10.28 -7.38 -10.63
N LEU A 148 9.28 -6.69 -10.06
CA LEU A 148 7.98 -7.28 -9.68
C LEU A 148 7.30 -7.93 -10.89
N ARG A 149 7.27 -7.25 -12.04
CA ARG A 149 6.74 -7.79 -13.30
C ARG A 149 7.49 -9.04 -13.75
N SER A 150 8.81 -9.09 -13.58
CA SER A 150 9.61 -10.28 -13.91
C SER A 150 9.35 -11.48 -13.00
N GLN A 151 8.85 -11.26 -11.78
CA GLN A 151 8.54 -12.33 -10.84
C GLN A 151 7.22 -13.05 -11.14
N LEU A 152 6.37 -12.48 -11.99
CA LEU A 152 5.08 -13.04 -12.34
C LEU A 152 5.09 -13.65 -13.75
N PRO A 153 4.37 -14.75 -13.99
CA PRO A 153 4.11 -15.26 -15.34
C PRO A 153 3.57 -14.17 -16.27
N ALA A 154 4.08 -14.09 -17.50
CA ALA A 154 3.69 -13.05 -18.46
C ALA A 154 2.18 -13.01 -18.74
N THR A 155 1.47 -14.14 -18.59
CA THR A 155 0.02 -14.24 -18.77
C THR A 155 -0.80 -13.56 -17.67
N ILE A 156 -0.20 -13.31 -16.50
CA ILE A 156 -0.87 -12.65 -15.37
C ILE A 156 -0.69 -11.13 -15.52
N PRO A 157 -1.76 -10.36 -15.77
CA PRO A 157 -1.69 -8.90 -15.83
C PRO A 157 -1.51 -8.27 -14.44
N ILE A 158 -0.94 -7.07 -14.40
CA ILE A 158 -0.90 -6.22 -13.20
C ILE A 158 -1.71 -4.96 -13.46
N PHE A 159 -2.70 -4.70 -12.60
CA PHE A 159 -3.47 -3.47 -12.58
C PHE A 159 -2.97 -2.60 -11.42
N PHE A 160 -2.25 -1.54 -11.74
CA PHE A 160 -1.73 -0.59 -10.78
C PHE A 160 -2.78 0.45 -10.40
N LEU A 161 -2.90 0.73 -9.10
CA LEU A 161 -3.76 1.76 -8.55
C LEU A 161 -2.88 2.92 -8.07
N ASN A 162 -2.80 4.01 -8.82
CA ASN A 162 -1.95 5.13 -8.47
C ASN A 162 -2.53 5.99 -7.32
N GLY A 163 -1.80 7.03 -6.92
CA GLY A 163 -2.20 7.94 -5.86
C GLY A 163 -2.85 9.23 -6.38
N ALA A 164 -3.65 9.88 -5.55
CA ALA A 164 -4.10 11.23 -5.83
C ALA A 164 -2.94 12.24 -5.76
N GLU A 165 -3.07 13.37 -6.44
CA GLU A 165 -2.07 14.45 -6.53
C GLU A 165 -2.65 15.78 -6.01
N ILE A 166 -3.32 15.71 -4.85
CA ILE A 166 -4.01 16.86 -4.26
C ILE A 166 -3.34 17.29 -2.97
N GLU A 167 -3.28 18.60 -2.75
CA GLU A 167 -2.93 19.15 -1.46
C GLU A 167 -4.08 18.94 -0.47
N VAL A 168 -3.76 18.49 0.74
CA VAL A 168 -4.75 18.26 1.80
C VAL A 168 -4.47 19.24 2.94
N PRO A 169 -5.30 20.29 3.12
CA PRO A 169 -5.09 21.28 4.17
C PRO A 169 -5.00 20.64 5.56
N GLY A 170 -3.96 21.01 6.31
CA GLY A 170 -3.74 20.50 7.66
C GLY A 170 -3.15 19.09 7.74
N SER A 171 -2.81 18.45 6.61
CA SER A 171 -2.04 17.21 6.61
C SER A 171 -0.64 17.42 7.18
N ALA A 172 -0.17 16.46 7.97
CA ALA A 172 1.22 16.42 8.45
C ALA A 172 2.22 15.95 7.38
N GLU A 173 1.74 15.49 6.22
CA GLU A 173 2.53 14.91 5.15
C GLU A 173 2.98 16.01 4.17
N THR A 174 3.93 16.84 4.61
CA THR A 174 4.43 17.96 3.82
C THR A 174 5.08 17.48 2.51
N GLY A 175 4.70 18.07 1.39
CA GLY A 175 5.23 17.72 0.06
C GLY A 175 4.62 16.45 -0.55
N ALA A 176 3.59 15.86 0.07
CA ALA A 176 3.02 14.60 -0.41
C ALA A 176 2.40 14.70 -1.81
N ALA A 177 1.74 15.79 -2.17
CA ALA A 177 1.16 15.95 -3.50
C ALA A 177 2.26 15.98 -4.59
N GLN A 178 3.34 16.73 -4.36
CA GLN A 178 4.49 16.77 -5.27
C GLN A 178 5.16 15.40 -5.39
N ARG A 179 5.35 14.71 -4.25
CA ARG A 179 5.91 13.36 -4.21
C ARG A 179 5.03 12.38 -5.00
N HIS A 180 3.72 12.41 -4.80
CA HIS A 180 2.78 11.58 -5.54
C HIS A 180 2.81 11.87 -7.04
N ALA A 181 2.87 13.14 -7.45
CA ALA A 181 2.97 13.52 -8.85
C ALA A 181 4.25 12.95 -9.50
N GLN A 182 5.39 13.06 -8.82
CA GLN A 182 6.66 12.48 -9.28
C GLN A 182 6.55 10.95 -9.43
N MET A 183 5.96 10.25 -8.46
CA MET A 183 5.89 8.80 -8.48
C MET A 183 4.83 8.26 -9.44
N ASN A 184 3.70 8.97 -9.59
CA ASN A 184 2.69 8.66 -10.59
C ASN A 184 3.23 8.81 -12.01
N GLN A 185 4.06 9.83 -12.26
CA GLN A 185 4.73 9.99 -13.54
C GLN A 185 5.63 8.78 -13.83
N ALA A 186 6.45 8.38 -12.85
CA ALA A 186 7.33 7.21 -12.97
C ALA A 186 6.53 5.90 -13.19
N LEU A 187 5.39 5.74 -12.51
CA LEU A 187 4.48 4.61 -12.71
C LEU A 187 3.87 4.61 -14.11
N ALA A 188 3.40 5.76 -14.59
CA ALA A 188 2.80 5.88 -15.92
C ALA A 188 3.82 5.57 -17.02
N GLU A 189 5.06 6.04 -16.90
CA GLU A 189 6.17 5.73 -17.81
C GLU A 189 6.50 4.23 -17.84
N PHE A 190 6.50 3.58 -16.67
CA PHE A 190 6.68 2.13 -16.58
C PHE A 190 5.53 1.38 -17.27
N VAL A 191 4.29 1.71 -16.93
CA VAL A 191 3.10 1.06 -17.51
C VAL A 191 3.03 1.24 -19.03
N ALA A 192 3.47 2.39 -19.56
CA ALA A 192 3.47 2.65 -21.00
C ALA A 192 4.42 1.74 -21.79
N THR A 193 5.40 1.11 -21.14
CA THR A 193 6.44 0.30 -21.78
C THR A 193 6.46 -1.15 -21.33
N ALA A 194 5.82 -1.48 -20.20
CA ALA A 194 5.79 -2.82 -19.65
C ALA A 194 4.60 -3.63 -20.18
N ASP A 195 4.88 -4.86 -20.63
CA ASP A 195 3.84 -5.78 -21.09
C ASP A 195 2.87 -6.16 -19.96
N ASN A 196 1.58 -6.20 -20.31
CA ASN A 196 0.49 -6.65 -19.44
C ASN A 196 0.42 -5.90 -18.10
N CYS A 197 0.85 -4.65 -18.10
CA CYS A 197 0.69 -3.70 -17.02
C CYS A 197 -0.35 -2.66 -17.41
N PHE A 198 -1.26 -2.35 -16.49
CA PHE A 198 -2.36 -1.42 -16.72
C PHE A 198 -2.46 -0.42 -15.57
N LEU A 199 -2.87 0.80 -15.88
CA LEU A 199 -3.07 1.86 -14.89
C LEU A 199 -4.56 2.10 -14.68
N ILE A 200 -5.01 2.01 -13.42
CA ILE A 200 -6.32 2.51 -13.00
C ILE A 200 -6.09 3.86 -12.33
N ASP A 201 -6.28 4.93 -13.10
CA ASP A 201 -5.92 6.27 -12.68
C ASP A 201 -6.97 6.89 -11.72
N VAL A 202 -6.59 7.06 -10.45
CA VAL A 202 -7.44 7.66 -9.42
C VAL A 202 -7.61 9.16 -9.60
N ARG A 203 -6.69 9.83 -10.29
CA ARG A 203 -6.71 11.29 -10.52
C ARG A 203 -7.91 11.70 -11.38
N ASP A 204 -8.45 10.76 -12.15
CA ASP A 204 -9.66 11.00 -12.93
C ASP A 204 -10.89 11.29 -12.07
N PHE A 205 -10.91 10.91 -10.80
CA PHE A 205 -12.08 11.07 -9.93
C PHE A 205 -11.78 11.53 -8.49
N VAL A 206 -10.52 11.53 -8.06
CA VAL A 206 -10.07 12.20 -6.83
C VAL A 206 -9.31 13.46 -7.22
N ARG A 207 -9.97 14.62 -7.14
CA ARG A 207 -9.47 15.88 -7.74
C ARG A 207 -9.37 17.04 -6.75
N THR A 208 -10.05 16.94 -5.62
CA THR A 208 -10.17 18.03 -4.66
C THR A 208 -10.01 17.53 -3.22
N PRO A 209 -9.68 18.41 -2.27
CA PRO A 209 -9.62 18.03 -0.85
C PRO A 209 -10.92 17.41 -0.31
N ALA A 210 -12.08 17.73 -0.90
CA ALA A 210 -13.36 17.15 -0.52
C ALA A 210 -13.49 15.65 -0.90
N ASP A 211 -12.64 15.16 -1.81
CA ASP A 211 -12.62 13.78 -2.26
C ASP A 211 -11.86 12.84 -1.32
N VAL A 212 -11.21 13.40 -0.30
CA VAL A 212 -10.44 12.66 0.70
C VAL A 212 -10.94 12.94 2.10
N THR A 213 -10.35 12.23 3.07
CA THR A 213 -10.69 12.35 4.49
C THR A 213 -9.61 13.10 5.24
N ASN A 214 -8.58 12.41 5.74
CA ASN A 214 -7.51 12.99 6.56
C ASN A 214 -6.17 13.14 5.82
N ASN A 215 -5.94 12.39 4.75
CA ASN A 215 -4.75 12.52 3.91
C ASN A 215 -5.09 12.18 2.44
N LEU A 216 -4.15 12.42 1.53
CA LEU A 216 -4.33 12.20 0.09
C LEU A 216 -4.46 10.73 -0.32
N ARG A 217 -4.28 9.78 0.61
CA ARG A 217 -4.40 8.33 0.37
C ARG A 217 -5.73 7.75 0.86
N HIS A 218 -6.50 8.50 1.65
CA HIS A 218 -7.75 8.01 2.24
C HIS A 218 -8.97 8.67 1.58
N TYR A 219 -9.47 8.03 0.52
CA TYR A 219 -10.57 8.53 -0.30
C TYR A 219 -11.93 8.46 0.40
N GLN A 220 -12.84 9.34 0.00
CA GLN A 220 -14.25 9.21 0.35
C GLN A 220 -14.83 7.89 -0.19
N ARG A 221 -15.80 7.33 0.54
CA ARG A 221 -16.38 6.00 0.22
C ARG A 221 -16.87 5.87 -1.23
N ALA A 222 -17.44 6.94 -1.79
CA ALA A 222 -17.93 6.95 -3.17
C ALA A 222 -16.82 6.62 -4.19
N HIS A 223 -15.60 7.05 -3.93
CA HIS A 223 -14.46 6.86 -4.84
C HIS A 223 -13.94 5.43 -4.85
N TYR A 224 -13.99 4.70 -3.73
CA TYR A 224 -13.70 3.26 -3.74
C TYR A 224 -14.66 2.47 -4.62
N ARG A 225 -15.91 2.92 -4.74
CA ARG A 225 -16.86 2.30 -5.67
C ARG A 225 -16.49 2.59 -7.12
N THR A 226 -16.15 3.83 -7.44
CA THR A 226 -15.68 4.23 -8.77
C THR A 226 -14.42 3.42 -9.15
N LEU A 227 -13.47 3.29 -8.23
CA LEU A 227 -12.27 2.49 -8.38
C LEU A 227 -12.59 1.03 -8.69
N ALA A 228 -13.47 0.40 -7.90
CA ALA A 228 -13.88 -0.99 -8.14
C ALA A 228 -14.58 -1.17 -9.50
N GLN A 229 -15.38 -0.19 -9.94
CA GLN A 229 -16.03 -0.24 -11.24
C GLN A 229 -15.00 -0.15 -12.39
N ARG A 230 -14.06 0.80 -12.32
CA ARG A 230 -13.01 0.96 -13.33
C ARG A 230 -12.09 -0.25 -13.41
N LEU A 231 -11.75 -0.84 -12.27
CA LEU A 231 -10.98 -2.08 -12.22
C LEU A 231 -11.72 -3.23 -12.90
N ALA A 232 -13.02 -3.40 -12.63
CA ALA A 232 -13.82 -4.45 -13.27
C ALA A 232 -13.94 -4.25 -14.80
N GLU A 233 -14.10 -3.00 -15.24
CA GLU A 233 -14.11 -2.66 -16.67
C GLU A 233 -12.76 -3.00 -17.34
N ALA A 234 -11.64 -2.65 -16.70
CA ALA A 234 -10.31 -2.96 -17.19
C ALA A 234 -10.01 -4.47 -17.22
N LEU A 235 -10.40 -5.21 -16.17
CA LEU A 235 -10.29 -6.67 -16.15
C LEU A 235 -11.10 -7.33 -17.26
N GLY A 236 -12.32 -6.85 -17.51
CA GLY A 236 -13.17 -7.39 -18.57
C GLY A 236 -12.60 -7.10 -19.97
N ALA A 237 -12.11 -5.88 -20.18
CA ALA A 237 -11.43 -5.51 -21.42
C ALA A 237 -10.21 -6.42 -21.68
N TRP A 238 -9.38 -6.67 -20.66
CA TRP A 238 -8.22 -7.56 -20.76
C TRP A 238 -8.60 -9.00 -21.11
N GLN A 239 -9.65 -9.55 -20.49
CA GLN A 239 -10.09 -10.92 -20.76
C GLN A 239 -10.82 -11.08 -22.11
N GLY A 240 -11.03 -9.98 -22.85
CA GLY A 240 -11.82 -9.96 -24.08
C GLY A 240 -13.31 -10.22 -23.87
N ARG A 241 -13.83 -10.00 -22.65
CA ARG A 241 -15.23 -10.28 -22.27
C ARG A 241 -15.69 -9.33 -21.18
N GLN A 242 -16.88 -8.77 -21.28
CA GLN A 242 -17.45 -8.00 -20.17
C GLN A 242 -17.74 -8.92 -18.98
N LEU A 243 -17.27 -8.53 -17.80
CA LEU A 243 -17.54 -9.27 -16.57
C LEU A 243 -19.03 -9.13 -16.23
N PRO A 244 -19.75 -10.25 -15.99
CA PRO A 244 -21.16 -10.20 -15.67
C PRO A 244 -21.37 -9.41 -14.37
N ARG A 245 -22.29 -8.45 -14.44
CA ARG A 245 -22.58 -7.45 -13.39
C ARG A 245 -24.01 -7.63 -12.90
N SER A 246 -24.21 -7.87 -11.60
CA SER A 246 -25.54 -7.97 -11.00
C SER A 246 -26.10 -6.59 -10.67
N ALA A 247 -27.07 -6.12 -11.46
CA ALA A 247 -27.75 -4.84 -11.23
C ALA A 247 -28.42 -4.76 -9.84
N TRP A 248 -28.90 -5.90 -9.34
CA TRP A 248 -29.53 -5.99 -8.02
C TRP A 248 -28.51 -5.91 -6.87
N THR A 249 -27.37 -6.58 -7.01
CA THR A 249 -26.28 -6.49 -6.02
C THR A 249 -25.71 -5.08 -5.99
N ASP A 250 -25.64 -4.41 -7.13
CA ASP A 250 -25.23 -3.01 -7.24
C ASP A 250 -26.20 -2.02 -6.61
N LEU A 251 -27.50 -2.22 -6.83
CA LEU A 251 -28.54 -1.42 -6.19
C LEU A 251 -28.51 -1.61 -4.66
N ARG A 252 -28.32 -2.85 -4.21
CA ARG A 252 -28.12 -3.15 -2.79
C ARG A 252 -26.89 -2.46 -2.21
N ALA A 253 -25.75 -2.54 -2.89
CA ALA A 253 -24.53 -1.87 -2.46
C ALA A 253 -24.71 -0.34 -2.41
N GLN A 254 -25.45 0.25 -3.35
CA GLN A 254 -25.83 1.67 -3.34
C GLN A 254 -26.64 2.05 -2.10
N VAL A 255 -27.73 1.33 -1.85
CA VAL A 255 -28.61 1.58 -0.70
C VAL A 255 -27.83 1.40 0.60
N ALA A 256 -27.07 0.31 0.72
CA ALA A 256 -26.22 0.07 1.88
C ALA A 256 -25.20 1.20 2.08
N SER A 257 -24.55 1.68 1.02
CA SER A 257 -23.52 2.72 1.13
C SER A 257 -24.04 4.06 1.63
N ARG A 258 -25.33 4.35 1.41
CA ARG A 258 -26.02 5.57 1.87
C ARG A 258 -26.63 5.45 3.28
N LEU A 259 -26.71 4.25 3.83
CA LEU A 259 -27.21 4.04 5.19
C LEU A 259 -26.16 4.39 6.26
N PRO A 260 -26.54 5.07 7.34
CA PRO A 260 -25.74 5.22 8.55
C PRO A 260 -25.28 3.85 9.09
N SER A 261 -24.06 3.79 9.67
CA SER A 261 -23.43 2.53 10.11
C SER A 261 -24.31 1.66 11.01
N LYS A 262 -25.07 2.28 11.92
CA LYS A 262 -26.01 1.58 12.83
C LYS A 262 -27.18 0.90 12.11
N LEU A 263 -27.66 1.48 11.00
CA LEU A 263 -28.77 0.95 10.21
C LEU A 263 -28.30 -0.14 9.23
N ARG A 264 -27.03 -0.09 8.80
CA ARG A 264 -26.45 -1.10 7.90
C ARG A 264 -26.38 -2.47 8.59
N ASN A 265 -25.92 -2.55 9.84
CA ASN A 265 -25.86 -3.80 10.60
C ASN A 265 -27.25 -4.41 10.87
N ALA A 266 -28.28 -3.58 11.00
CA ALA A 266 -29.67 -4.03 11.13
C ALA A 266 -30.21 -4.56 9.78
N TRP A 267 -29.90 -3.87 8.69
CA TRP A 267 -30.32 -4.26 7.34
C TRP A 267 -29.65 -5.57 6.87
N GLU A 268 -28.37 -5.77 7.17
CA GLU A 268 -27.65 -7.02 6.87
C GLU A 268 -28.19 -8.22 7.65
N LYS A 269 -28.67 -8.02 8.89
CA LYS A 269 -29.31 -9.08 9.70
C LYS A 269 -30.69 -9.49 9.20
N ILE A 270 -31.39 -8.62 8.48
CA ILE A 270 -32.72 -8.90 7.90
C ILE A 270 -32.60 -9.66 6.56
N GLN A 271 -31.39 -9.75 5.99
CA GLN A 271 -31.14 -10.35 4.67
C GLN A 271 -30.43 -11.71 4.70
N LYS A 272 -30.11 -12.24 5.90
CA LYS A 272 -29.77 -13.66 6.10
C LYS A 272 -31.06 -14.46 6.30
#